data_AF-A0A533U5J5-F1
#
_entry.id   AF-A0A533U5J5-F1
#
_cell.length_a   1.000
_cell.length_b   1.000
_cell.length_c   1.000
_cell.angle_alpha   90.00
_cell.angle_beta   90.00
_cell.angle_gamma   90.00
#
_symmetry.space_group_name_H-M   'P 1'
#
loop_
_entity.id
_entity.type
_entity.pdbx_description
1 polymer ?
#
loop_
_entity_poly.entity_id
_entity_poly.type
_entity_poly.pdbx_seq_one_letter_code
_entity_poly.pdbx_strand_id
1 'polypeptide(L)' 'MQERKRRRRVMKPGYAAIITGLLLSFAFIGIALFVLFFPDRFPAASRQDFILYSALTGSYGIWKFVRVIMTWKEAQKNI' A
#
# COMPACT_ATOMS: atom_id res chain seq x y z
N MET A 1 -35.01 -11.19 19.89
CA MET A 1 -33.81 -10.34 20.08
C MET A 1 -32.58 -11.10 19.58
N GLN A 2 -32.41 -11.13 18.25
CA GLN A 2 -31.43 -11.94 17.52
C GLN A 2 -30.09 -11.19 17.42
N GLU A 3 -29.34 -11.13 18.52
CA GLU A 3 -27.93 -10.74 18.46
C GLU A 3 -27.12 -11.87 17.81
N ARG A 4 -27.19 -11.93 16.48
CA ARG A 4 -26.21 -12.62 15.64
C ARG A 4 -24.87 -11.92 15.87
N LYS A 5 -24.19 -12.27 16.96
CA LYS A 5 -22.76 -12.07 17.18
C LYS A 5 -22.03 -12.79 16.04
N ARG A 6 -21.99 -12.14 14.87
CA ARG A 6 -21.02 -12.42 13.82
C ARG A 6 -19.67 -12.09 14.43
N ARG A 7 -19.12 -13.05 15.18
CA ARG A 7 -17.69 -13.12 15.42
C ARG A 7 -17.07 -13.25 14.03
N ARG A 8 -16.74 -12.13 13.40
CA ARG A 8 -15.78 -12.12 12.31
C ARG A 8 -14.54 -12.73 12.93
N ARG A 9 -14.25 -13.99 12.60
CA ARG A 9 -12.93 -14.54 12.87
C ARG A 9 -11.99 -13.62 12.10
N VAL A 10 -11.33 -12.73 12.81
CA VAL A 10 -10.19 -11.99 12.28
C VAL A 10 -9.17 -13.09 12.00
N MET A 11 -9.11 -13.56 10.75
CA MET A 11 -8.04 -14.47 10.36
C MET A 11 -6.74 -13.70 10.57
N LYS A 12 -5.85 -14.23 11.41
CA LYS A 12 -4.49 -13.69 11.53
C LYS A 12 -3.92 -13.66 10.11
N PRO A 13 -3.52 -12.48 9.58
CA PRO A 13 -2.94 -12.43 8.25
C PRO A 13 -1.69 -13.31 8.28
N GLY A 14 -1.68 -14.37 7.48
CA GLY A 14 -0.52 -15.22 7.35
C GLY A 14 0.68 -14.40 6.86
N TYR A 15 1.90 -14.85 7.17
CA TYR A 15 3.13 -14.19 6.74
C TYR A 15 3.16 -13.87 5.24
N ALA A 16 2.54 -14.71 4.41
CA ALA A 16 2.36 -14.47 2.97
C ALA A 16 1.57 -13.18 2.64
N ALA A 17 0.55 -12.84 3.42
CA ALA A 17 -0.24 -11.60 3.23
C ALA A 17 0.57 -10.34 3.60
N ILE A 18 1.45 -10.44 4.59
CA ILE A 18 2.34 -9.35 4.99
C ILE A 18 3.41 -9.12 3.93
N ILE A 19 4.06 -10.19 3.45
CA ILE A 19 5.12 -10.11 2.43
C ILE A 19 4.57 -9.56 1.11
N THR A 20 3.43 -10.07 0.64
CA THR A 20 2.77 -9.55 -0.57
C THR A 20 2.34 -8.10 -0.42
N GLY A 21 1.86 -7.71 0.77
CA GLY A 21 1.55 -6.32 1.10
C GLY A 21 2.77 -5.40 1.00
N LEU A 22 3.92 -5.81 1.54
CA LEU A 22 5.18 -5.06 1.47
C LEU A 22 5.69 -4.94 0.04
N LEU A 23 5.78 -6.05 -0.70
CA LEU A 23 6.24 -6.06 -2.09
C LEU A 23 5.41 -5.11 -2.95
N LEU A 24 4.08 -5.16 -2.80
CA LEU A 24 3.17 -4.32 -3.56
C LEU A 24 3.32 -2.84 -3.18
N SER A 25 3.49 -2.53 -1.89
CA SER A 25 3.78 -1.17 -1.43
C SER A 25 5.08 -0.64 -2.02
N PHE A 26 6.16 -1.42 -1.98
CA PHE A 26 7.44 -1.02 -2.57
C PHE A 26 7.36 -0.84 -4.08
N ALA A 27 6.62 -1.69 -4.79
CA ALA A 27 6.39 -1.54 -6.23
C ALA A 27 5.71 -0.20 -6.54
N PHE A 28 4.62 0.15 -5.83
CA PHE A 28 3.92 1.41 -6.04
C PHE A 28 4.77 2.64 -5.70
N ILE A 29 5.52 2.59 -4.59
CA ILE A 29 6.43 3.67 -4.22
C ILE A 29 7.56 3.80 -5.26
N GLY A 30 8.13 2.69 -5.70
CA GLY A 30 9.20 2.67 -6.70
C GLY A 30 8.77 3.26 -8.04
N ILE A 31 7.58 2.87 -8.53
CA ILE A 31 7.00 3.44 -9.75
C ILE A 31 6.77 4.95 -9.60
N ALA A 32 6.21 5.37 -8.46
CA ALA A 32 5.97 6.78 -8.19
C ALA A 32 7.27 7.60 -8.18
N LEU A 33 8.30 7.11 -7.48
CA LEU A 33 9.62 7.76 -7.45
C LEU A 33 10.24 7.80 -8.84
N PHE A 34 10.15 6.73 -9.62
CA PHE A 34 10.67 6.71 -10.98
C PHE A 34 10.04 7.80 -11.85
N VAL A 35 8.72 7.95 -11.82
CA VAL A 35 8.04 9.00 -12.59
C VAL A 35 8.40 10.40 -12.12
N LEU A 36 8.58 10.58 -10.80
CA LEU A 36 8.87 11.87 -10.19
C LEU A 36 10.32 12.33 -10.41
N PHE A 37 11.28 11.41 -10.42
CA PHE A 37 12.71 11.68 -10.64
C PHE A 37 13.14 11.63 -12.11
N PHE A 38 12.38 10.96 -12.98
CA PHE A 38 12.64 10.91 -14.43
C PHE A 38 11.52 11.51 -15.28
N PRO A 39 11.06 12.74 -15.00
CA PRO A 39 9.93 13.34 -15.71
C PRO A 39 10.28 13.71 -17.16
N ASP A 40 11.56 13.80 -17.54
CA ASP A 40 12.03 14.10 -18.91
C ASP A 40 11.81 12.94 -19.90
N ARG A 41 11.48 11.74 -19.39
CA ARG A 41 11.14 10.58 -20.22
C ARG A 41 9.73 10.66 -20.81
N PHE A 42 8.90 11.61 -20.37
CA PHE A 42 7.49 11.72 -20.74
C PHE A 42 7.24 12.97 -21.62
N PRO A 43 6.30 12.90 -22.58
CA PRO A 43 5.91 14.04 -23.40
C PRO A 43 5.48 15.24 -22.54
N ALA A 44 5.92 16.45 -22.91
CA ALA A 44 5.66 17.68 -22.15
C ALA A 44 4.15 17.93 -21.90
N ALA A 45 3.30 17.60 -22.88
CA ALA A 45 1.85 17.78 -22.79
C ALA A 45 1.18 16.91 -21.71
N SER A 46 1.76 15.76 -21.36
CA SER A 46 1.19 14.80 -20.39
C SER A 46 1.97 14.75 -19.08
N ARG A 47 3.06 15.53 -18.98
CA ARG A 47 4.00 15.48 -17.85
C ARG A 47 3.34 15.82 -16.51
N GLN A 48 2.50 16.84 -16.48
CA GLN A 48 1.78 17.22 -15.25
C GLN A 48 0.82 16.12 -14.79
N ASP A 49 0.12 15.47 -15.72
CA ASP A 49 -0.79 14.37 -15.40
C ASP A 49 -0.01 13.19 -14.81
N PHE A 50 1.11 12.81 -15.44
CA PHE A 50 1.96 11.73 -14.93
C PHE A 50 2.52 12.05 -13.54
N ILE A 51 2.92 13.29 -13.28
CA ILE A 51 3.37 13.71 -11.95
C ILE A 51 2.22 13.59 -10.94
N LEU A 52 1.01 14.05 -11.27
CA LEU A 52 -0.15 13.93 -10.40
C LEU A 52 -0.52 12.47 -10.11
N TYR A 53 -0.55 11.62 -11.13
CA TYR A 53 -0.79 10.19 -10.97
C TYR A 53 0.31 9.50 -10.17
N SER A 54 1.57 9.93 -10.31
CA SER A 54 2.68 9.40 -9.52
C SER A 54 2.53 9.78 -8.04
N ALA A 55 2.13 11.02 -7.74
CA ALA A 55 1.92 11.48 -6.37
C ALA A 55 0.79 10.71 -5.67
N LEU A 56 -0.33 10.48 -6.38
CA LEU A 56 -1.43 9.65 -5.89
C LEU A 56 -1.01 8.19 -5.66
N THR A 57 -0.29 7.62 -6.63
CA THR A 57 0.20 6.23 -6.57
C THR A 57 1.20 6.03 -5.42
N GLY A 58 2.14 6.97 -5.26
CA GLY A 58 3.11 6.98 -4.17
C GLY A 58 2.43 7.12 -2.81
N SER A 59 1.44 8.03 -2.70
CA SER A 59 0.65 8.21 -1.47
C SER A 59 -0.09 6.93 -1.06
N TYR A 60 -0.69 6.23 -2.03
CA TYR A 60 -1.33 4.93 -1.78
C TYR A 60 -0.32 3.84 -1.36
N GLY A 61 0.85 3.80 -2.00
CA GLY A 61 1.93 2.89 -1.63
C GLY A 61 2.40 3.09 -0.18
N ILE A 62 2.58 4.35 0.23
CA ILE A 62 2.93 4.75 1.62
C ILE A 62 1.83 4.34 2.60
N TRP A 63 0.56 4.66 2.30
CA TRP A 63 -0.57 4.26 3.14
C TRP A 63 -0.59 2.74 3.37
N LYS A 64 -0.45 1.96 2.29
CA LYS A 64 -0.46 0.49 2.38
C LYS A 64 0.73 -0.02 3.20
N PHE A 65 1.89 0.61 3.10
CA PHE A 65 3.07 0.26 3.87
C PHE A 65 2.82 0.46 5.37
N VAL A 66 2.27 1.61 5.76
CA VAL A 66 1.88 1.90 7.15
C VAL A 66 0.86 0.86 7.64
N ARG A 67 -0.16 0.54 6.85
CA ARG A 67 -1.16 -0.49 7.20
C ARG A 67 -0.52 -1.85 7.46
N VAL A 68 0.41 -2.28 6.62
CA VAL A 68 1.11 -3.55 6.80
C VAL A 68 1.94 -3.55 8.08
N ILE A 69 2.63 -2.44 8.39
CA ILE A 69 3.37 -2.30 9.65
C ILE A 69 2.44 -2.38 10.87
N MET A 70 1.30 -1.69 10.84
CA MET A 70 0.32 -1.75 11.94
C MET A 70 -0.20 -3.17 12.14
N THR A 71 -0.56 -3.85 11.05
CA THR A 71 -1.01 -5.25 11.08
C THR A 71 0.08 -6.20 11.59
N TRP A 72 1.34 -5.95 11.22
CA TRP A 72 2.46 -6.74 11.73
C TRP A 72 2.68 -6.53 13.24
N LYS A 73 2.58 -5.29 13.73
CA LYS A 73 2.63 -4.98 15.17
C LYS A 73 1.49 -5.65 15.95
N GLU A 74 0.27 -5.66 15.40
CA GLU A 74 -0.88 -6.36 15.99
C GLU A 74 -0.70 -7.88 16.02
N ALA A 75 -0.06 -8.44 15.00
CA ALA A 75 0.26 -9.87 14.93
C ALA A 75 1.27 -10.27 16.01
N GLN A 76 2.31 -9.45 16.25
CA GLN A 76 3.28 -9.70 17.32
C GLN A 76 2.70 -9.58 18.73
N LYS A 77 1.72 -8.70 18.95
CA LYS A 77 1.05 -8.55 20.26
C LYS A 77 0.13 -9.74 20.62
N ASN A 78 -0.19 -10.59 19.64
CA ASN A 78 -1.07 -11.77 19.78
C ASN A 78 -0.31 -13.11 19.69
N ILE A 79 1.01 -13.07 19.85
CA ILE A 79 1.92 -14.22 20.01
C ILE A 79 2.42 -14.15 21.45
#